data_AF-A0A5S4FJZ5-F1
#
_entry.id   AF-A0A5S4FJZ5-F1
#
_cell.length_a   1.000
_cell.length_b   1.000
_cell.length_c   1.000
_cell.angle_alpha   90.00
_cell.angle_beta   90.00
_cell.angle_gamma   90.00
#
_symmetry.space_group_name_H-M   'P 1'
#
loop_
_entity.id
_entity.type
_entity.pdbx_description
1 polymer ?
#
loop_
_entity_poly.entity_id
_entity_poly.type
_entity_poly.pdbx_seq_one_letter_code
_entity_poly.pdbx_strand_id
1 'polypeptide(L)'
;MEMLHRPRYEEASGPLPGMARVSADGTVERLDGVGADLRGRPLLARAATALLRSGRDAVTFMAVERSAEPEAERPSERSAERSPDRDALWVHVSMTVARETGDVMVSAAEVAPPYELTPRELDVLTLLAGGLTNTAVAGYLGTSPRTVSKQVESVLAKLGQATRSGVAAFAVDHGLLRLPVPGGCPELTALAVGAVDRLMREPGPLPRFATAGVAPRRPATPYEIGLLLPLVGASSEDGEQMRRGAELAVEELNARGGVAGRPVRTHVSAVDSLDADSVTAGLAELAARQVPAIVGGYLLTDERASYELAADYGAPYLNIGTSDLQAEWVRDEPGRFGRIFQTGPTRGNYGRGFARFLEGVRLRRPSVGFVETTMPDTQTFSEETARLVGRAGLGIDFLVRLEPPHDDWSRALRAIREHAPGAVMVTHHVPEQAAAFQRAFAQEPSPTLVYMVYTPAVPQFLELAGQAAEGVVWATVTGRYGDSRGRAFAERFARRYGAAPGRSVASAAYDQINLLALAWSAHGRPHDFGLVARDLRTIVYRGVNGAYDLDRGGQTSVAFPDEIPDPSLGQAHLVFQIQGGRHRVIGPTPYAEGTFRQPPWMNAQQ
;
A
#
# COMPACT_ATOMS: atom_id res chain seq x y z
N MET A 1 22.16 -17.97 -13.70
CA MET A 1 21.61 -17.49 -12.42
C MET A 1 20.47 -18.43 -12.06
N GLU A 2 20.73 -19.39 -11.16
CA GLU A 2 19.74 -20.39 -10.75
C GLU A 2 18.50 -19.73 -10.14
N MET A 3 17.34 -20.18 -10.61
CA MET A 3 16.02 -19.79 -10.13
C MET A 3 15.88 -20.21 -8.66
N LEU A 4 15.87 -19.24 -7.74
CA LEU A 4 15.36 -19.43 -6.39
C LEU A 4 13.92 -19.93 -6.49
N HIS A 5 13.70 -21.14 -5.97
CA HIS A 5 12.40 -21.78 -5.86
C HIS A 5 11.47 -20.83 -5.06
N ARG A 6 10.52 -20.18 -5.75
CA ARG A 6 9.48 -19.35 -5.10
C ARG A 6 8.58 -20.28 -4.26
N PRO A 7 8.34 -20.01 -2.97
CA PRO A 7 7.36 -20.79 -2.21
C PRO A 7 5.97 -20.52 -2.79
N ARG A 8 5.25 -21.59 -3.10
CA ARG A 8 3.83 -21.55 -3.47
C ARG A 8 3.05 -21.18 -2.21
N TYR A 9 2.32 -20.07 -2.24
CA TYR A 9 1.23 -19.87 -1.30
C TYR A 9 0.13 -20.85 -1.74
N GLU A 10 0.18 -22.08 -1.23
CA GLU A 10 -0.97 -22.97 -1.35
C GLU A 10 -2.16 -22.33 -0.63
N GLU A 11 -3.32 -22.42 -1.28
CA GLU A 11 -4.58 -21.85 -0.85
C GLU A 11 -4.89 -22.19 0.62
N ALA A 12 -4.71 -21.23 1.53
CA ALA A 12 -5.27 -21.35 2.86
C ALA A 12 -6.78 -21.10 2.78
N SER A 13 -7.51 -22.12 2.32
CA SER A 13 -8.94 -22.32 2.56
C SER A 13 -9.15 -22.72 4.03
N GLY A 14 -8.61 -21.90 4.95
CA GLY A 14 -8.77 -22.08 6.38
C GLY A 14 -10.18 -21.69 6.84
N PRO A 15 -10.62 -22.16 8.02
CA PRO A 15 -11.91 -21.77 8.59
C PRO A 15 -12.00 -20.24 8.73
N LEU A 16 -13.20 -19.69 8.52
CA LEU A 16 -13.46 -18.26 8.70
C LEU A 16 -13.01 -17.81 10.10
N PRO A 17 -12.35 -16.65 10.24
CA PRO A 17 -11.88 -16.18 11.53
C PRO A 17 -13.06 -15.97 12.49
N GLY A 18 -12.89 -16.45 13.73
CA GLY A 18 -13.75 -16.11 14.85
C GLY A 18 -13.69 -14.63 15.19
N MET A 19 -14.86 -14.02 15.37
CA MET A 19 -14.99 -12.64 15.83
C MET A 19 -15.59 -12.58 17.23
N ALA A 20 -14.97 -11.78 18.08
CA ALA A 20 -15.51 -11.45 19.39
C ALA A 20 -15.22 -9.99 19.75
N ARG A 21 -16.00 -9.50 20.70
CA ARG A 21 -15.79 -8.26 21.42
C ARG A 21 -15.31 -8.59 22.83
N VAL A 22 -14.25 -7.93 23.27
CA VAL A 22 -13.74 -8.04 24.64
C VAL A 22 -13.86 -6.68 25.30
N SER A 23 -14.70 -6.59 26.33
CA SER A 23 -14.88 -5.36 27.10
C SER A 23 -13.73 -5.10 28.07
N ALA A 24 -13.66 -3.87 28.59
CA ALA A 24 -12.58 -3.44 29.48
C ALA A 24 -12.48 -4.25 30.78
N ASP A 25 -13.60 -4.81 31.24
CA ASP A 25 -13.70 -5.72 32.39
C ASP A 25 -13.28 -7.18 32.06
N GLY A 26 -12.94 -7.45 30.80
CA GLY A 26 -12.55 -8.77 30.30
C GLY A 26 -13.73 -9.64 29.84
N THR A 27 -14.96 -9.10 29.82
CA THR A 27 -16.13 -9.83 29.33
C THR A 27 -16.00 -10.09 27.83
N VAL A 28 -16.11 -11.36 27.44
CA VAL A 28 -16.01 -11.79 26.03
C VAL A 28 -17.40 -12.05 25.47
N GLU A 29 -17.81 -11.24 24.50
CA GLU A 29 -19.03 -11.44 23.73
C GLU A 29 -18.68 -11.93 22.32
N ARG A 30 -19.27 -13.07 21.93
CA ARG A 30 -19.08 -13.62 20.60
C ARG A 30 -19.95 -12.85 19.58
N LEU A 31 -19.37 -12.46 18.45
CA LEU A 31 -20.06 -11.66 17.43
C LEU A 31 -20.45 -12.47 16.18
N ASP A 32 -20.01 -13.73 16.08
CA ASP A 32 -20.38 -14.64 15.00
C ASP A 32 -21.00 -15.95 15.50
N GLY A 33 -21.59 -16.72 14.60
CA GLY A 33 -22.07 -18.08 14.87
C GLY A 33 -21.16 -19.21 14.36
N VAL A 34 -20.03 -18.90 13.69
CA VAL A 34 -19.28 -19.88 12.87
C VAL A 34 -17.77 -19.94 13.15
N GLY A 35 -17.17 -18.95 13.83
CA GLY A 35 -15.72 -18.94 14.08
C GLY A 35 -15.29 -19.36 15.50
N ALA A 36 -13.99 -19.16 15.82
CA ALA A 36 -13.37 -19.64 17.07
C ALA A 36 -14.02 -19.07 18.35
N ASP A 37 -14.44 -19.94 19.27
CA ASP A 37 -14.97 -19.55 20.58
C ASP A 37 -13.84 -19.05 21.50
N LEU A 38 -13.76 -17.72 21.67
CA LEU A 38 -12.76 -17.10 22.53
C LEU A 38 -12.97 -17.38 24.03
N ARG A 39 -14.13 -17.91 24.46
CA ARG A 39 -14.38 -18.29 25.86
C ARG A 39 -13.47 -19.44 26.32
N GLY A 40 -12.95 -20.25 25.39
CA GLY A 40 -11.97 -21.31 25.66
C GLY A 40 -10.50 -20.87 25.57
N ARG A 41 -10.22 -19.59 25.28
CA ARG A 41 -8.86 -19.09 24.98
C ARG A 41 -8.44 -17.96 25.93
N PRO A 42 -8.02 -18.27 27.17
CA PRO A 42 -7.70 -17.27 28.18
C PRO A 42 -6.51 -16.38 27.81
N LEU A 43 -5.62 -16.85 26.92
CA LEU A 43 -4.50 -16.06 26.41
C LEU A 43 -5.00 -14.86 25.60
N LEU A 44 -5.99 -15.06 24.73
CA LEU A 44 -6.52 -14.02 23.85
C LEU A 44 -7.33 -12.97 24.62
N ALA A 45 -8.15 -13.39 25.58
CA ALA A 45 -8.88 -12.47 26.45
C ALA A 45 -7.90 -11.57 27.26
N ARG A 46 -6.86 -12.16 27.84
CA ARG A 46 -5.81 -11.41 28.57
C ARG A 46 -5.02 -10.46 27.66
N ALA A 47 -4.73 -10.89 26.44
CA ALA A 47 -4.06 -10.06 25.45
C ALA A 47 -4.91 -8.85 25.04
N ALA A 48 -6.22 -9.02 24.86
CA ALA A 48 -7.15 -7.93 24.56
C ALA A 48 -7.22 -6.91 25.71
N THR A 49 -7.36 -7.35 26.97
CA THR A 49 -7.32 -6.43 28.12
C THR A 49 -5.95 -5.74 28.25
N ALA A 50 -4.85 -6.45 27.96
CA ALA A 50 -3.52 -5.86 27.95
C ALA A 50 -3.33 -4.83 26.84
N LEU A 51 -3.96 -5.02 25.67
CA LEU A 51 -3.95 -4.05 24.57
C LEU A 51 -4.58 -2.72 25.00
N LEU A 52 -5.73 -2.75 25.68
CA LEU A 52 -6.37 -1.55 26.24
C LEU A 52 -5.43 -0.77 27.17
N ARG A 53 -4.69 -1.48 28.03
CA ARG A 53 -3.72 -0.87 28.95
C ARG A 53 -2.42 -0.41 28.28
N SER A 54 -2.10 -0.95 27.10
CA SER A 54 -0.85 -0.64 26.40
C SER A 54 -0.84 0.74 25.72
N GLY A 55 -2.02 1.35 25.52
CA GLY A 55 -2.18 2.58 24.75
C GLY A 55 -1.99 2.40 23.23
N ARG A 56 -1.90 1.16 22.73
CA ARG A 56 -1.81 0.84 21.30
C ARG A 56 -3.21 0.63 20.71
N ASP A 57 -3.41 1.06 19.47
CA ASP A 57 -4.70 0.97 18.78
C ASP A 57 -5.01 -0.41 18.21
N ALA A 58 -3.98 -1.15 17.81
CA ALA A 58 -4.13 -2.47 17.22
C ALA A 58 -2.87 -3.32 17.43
N VAL A 59 -3.05 -4.63 17.35
CA VAL A 59 -1.95 -5.60 17.29
C VAL A 59 -2.37 -6.81 16.47
N THR A 60 -1.47 -7.31 15.64
CA THR A 60 -1.62 -8.59 14.93
C THR A 60 -0.43 -9.48 15.26
N PHE A 61 -0.68 -10.74 15.61
CA PHE A 61 0.33 -11.67 16.10
C PHE A 61 -0.06 -13.13 15.85
N MET A 62 0.92 -14.02 15.98
CA MET A 62 0.72 -15.47 16.01
C MET A 62 0.66 -15.95 17.46
N ALA A 63 -0.49 -16.45 17.90
CA ALA A 63 -0.61 -17.18 19.16
C ALA A 63 -0.19 -18.64 18.96
N VAL A 64 0.69 -19.12 19.84
CA VAL A 64 1.10 -20.53 19.90
C VAL A 64 0.59 -21.12 21.21
N GLU A 65 -0.51 -21.87 21.13
CA GLU A 65 -1.19 -22.49 22.27
C GLU A 65 -0.87 -24.01 22.33
N ARG A 66 -0.94 -24.61 23.53
CA ARG A 66 -0.88 -26.08 23.66
C ARG A 66 -2.28 -26.63 23.48
N SER A 67 -2.44 -27.72 22.73
CA SER A 67 -3.72 -28.42 22.60
C SER A 67 -4.24 -28.88 23.98
N ALA A 68 -5.49 -28.55 24.28
CA ALA A 68 -6.17 -28.91 25.52
C ALA A 68 -6.90 -30.25 25.35
N GLU A 69 -6.19 -31.36 25.20
CA GLU A 69 -6.81 -32.68 25.39
C GLU A 69 -6.60 -33.14 26.84
N PRO A 70 -7.65 -33.66 27.53
CA PRO A 70 -7.53 -34.14 28.89
C PRO A 70 -6.65 -35.39 28.95
N GLU A 71 -5.76 -35.43 29.94
CA GLU A 71 -4.73 -36.45 30.18
C GLU A 71 -5.28 -37.88 30.43
N ALA A 72 -6.61 -38.05 30.52
CA ALA A 72 -7.27 -39.25 31.01
C ALA A 72 -7.64 -40.31 29.95
N GLU A 73 -7.55 -40.02 28.63
CA GLU A 73 -7.99 -40.93 27.56
C GLU A 73 -6.88 -41.42 26.60
N ARG A 74 -5.59 -41.28 26.95
CA ARG A 74 -4.51 -41.73 26.05
C ARG A 74 -4.01 -43.14 26.42
N PRO A 75 -4.00 -44.11 25.47
CA PRO A 75 -3.48 -45.46 25.74
C PRO A 75 -1.98 -45.40 26.04
N SER A 76 -1.56 -46.15 27.06
CA SER A 76 -0.17 -46.25 27.49
C SER A 76 0.68 -47.04 26.49
N GLU A 77 1.39 -46.36 25.59
CA GLU A 77 2.50 -46.97 24.84
C GLU A 77 3.74 -46.09 24.82
N ARG A 78 4.87 -46.78 24.77
CA ARG A 78 6.16 -46.44 25.35
C ARG A 78 6.93 -45.32 24.64
N SER A 79 7.73 -44.65 25.46
CA SER A 79 8.67 -43.58 25.18
C SER A 79 9.73 -43.95 24.12
N ALA A 80 9.77 -43.18 23.03
CA ALA A 80 10.97 -42.85 22.27
C ALA A 80 10.72 -41.52 21.51
N GLU A 81 11.51 -40.49 21.84
CA GLU A 81 11.73 -39.26 21.06
C GLU A 81 10.51 -38.59 20.40
N ARG A 82 9.61 -38.00 21.19
CA ARG A 82 8.65 -37.00 20.67
C ARG A 82 9.18 -35.58 20.91
N SER A 83 9.45 -34.85 19.83
CA SER A 83 9.78 -33.42 19.86
C SER A 83 8.59 -32.62 20.44
N PRO A 84 8.81 -31.70 21.41
CA PRO A 84 7.75 -30.96 22.08
C PRO A 84 6.93 -30.01 21.18
N ASP A 85 7.28 -29.87 19.90
CA ASP A 85 6.69 -28.94 18.94
C ASP A 85 5.52 -29.49 18.09
N ARG A 86 5.22 -30.81 18.16
CA ARG A 86 4.20 -31.42 17.27
C ARG A 86 2.73 -31.15 17.66
N ASP A 87 2.47 -30.73 18.90
CA ASP A 87 1.11 -30.56 19.45
C ASP A 87 0.71 -29.08 19.65
N ALA A 88 1.45 -28.15 19.03
CA ALA A 88 1.20 -26.72 19.13
C ALA A 88 0.11 -26.25 18.14
N LEU A 89 -0.90 -25.58 18.66
CA LEU A 89 -1.95 -24.95 17.88
C LEU A 89 -1.52 -23.53 17.48
N TRP A 90 -1.57 -23.23 16.19
CA TRP A 90 -1.21 -21.93 15.62
C TRP A 90 -2.47 -21.14 15.32
N VAL A 91 -2.55 -19.95 15.90
CA VAL A 91 -3.70 -19.06 15.71
C VAL A 91 -3.19 -17.70 15.27
N HIS A 92 -3.64 -17.24 14.12
CA HIS A 92 -3.38 -15.87 13.67
C HIS A 92 -4.45 -14.94 14.26
N VAL A 93 -4.01 -13.92 14.99
CA VAL A 93 -4.88 -13.07 15.80
C VAL A 93 -4.68 -11.62 15.41
N SER A 94 -5.78 -10.91 15.17
CA SER A 94 -5.80 -9.46 14.99
C SER A 94 -6.74 -8.83 16.01
N MET A 95 -6.27 -7.77 16.67
CA MET A 95 -7.02 -7.05 17.70
C MET A 95 -7.00 -5.55 17.40
N THR A 96 -8.15 -4.89 17.54
CA THR A 96 -8.29 -3.44 17.33
C THR A 96 -9.14 -2.83 18.45
N VAL A 97 -8.68 -1.72 19.03
CA VAL A 97 -9.41 -0.99 20.07
C VAL A 97 -10.50 -0.12 19.44
N ALA A 98 -11.75 -0.32 19.86
CA ALA A 98 -12.89 0.52 19.52
C ALA A 98 -12.98 1.70 20.51
N ARG A 99 -12.35 2.83 20.18
CA ARG A 99 -12.21 3.99 21.10
C ARG A 99 -13.53 4.59 21.58
N GLU A 100 -14.61 4.41 20.83
CA GLU A 100 -15.94 4.92 21.20
C GLU A 100 -16.58 4.12 22.35
N THR A 101 -16.34 2.80 22.39
CA THR A 101 -16.93 1.91 23.41
C THR A 101 -15.93 1.49 24.49
N GLY A 102 -14.63 1.62 24.23
CA GLY A 102 -13.57 1.11 25.10
C GLY A 102 -13.39 -0.41 25.02
N ASP A 103 -14.02 -1.06 24.03
CA ASP A 103 -13.90 -2.50 23.80
C ASP A 103 -12.75 -2.83 22.82
N VAL A 104 -12.37 -4.10 22.77
CA VAL A 104 -11.43 -4.66 21.78
C VAL A 104 -12.17 -5.60 20.86
N MET A 105 -12.08 -5.34 19.56
CA MET A 105 -12.50 -6.27 18.52
C MET A 105 -11.38 -7.27 18.27
N VAL A 106 -11.69 -8.56 18.41
CA VAL A 106 -10.74 -9.66 18.24
C VAL A 106 -11.17 -10.52 17.07
N SER A 107 -10.25 -10.76 16.14
CA SER A 107 -10.37 -11.71 15.05
C SER A 107 -9.30 -12.80 15.21
N ALA A 108 -9.70 -14.07 15.24
CA ALA A 108 -8.78 -15.19 15.44
C ALA A 108 -9.09 -16.34 14.47
N ALA A 109 -8.09 -16.81 13.73
CA ALA A 109 -8.19 -17.97 12.86
C ALA A 109 -7.13 -19.01 13.22
N GLU A 110 -7.54 -20.26 13.39
CA GLU A 110 -6.60 -21.38 13.39
C GLU A 110 -6.00 -21.52 11.99
N VAL A 111 -4.67 -21.57 11.93
CA VAL A 111 -3.94 -21.62 10.66
C VAL A 111 -2.92 -22.75 10.70
N ALA A 112 -2.61 -23.30 9.52
CA ALA A 112 -1.40 -24.09 9.37
C ALA A 112 -0.16 -23.21 9.62
N PRO A 113 0.99 -23.78 9.99
CA PRO A 113 2.22 -23.00 10.18
C PRO A 113 2.55 -22.17 8.93
N PRO A 114 2.52 -20.82 9.03
CA PRO A 114 2.67 -19.96 7.85
C PRO A 114 4.10 -20.05 7.30
N TYR A 115 4.23 -20.08 5.97
CA TYR A 115 5.52 -20.12 5.27
C TYR A 115 6.43 -21.30 5.67
N GLU A 116 5.83 -22.42 6.10
CA GLU A 116 6.55 -23.60 6.60
C GLU A 116 7.51 -23.29 7.76
N LEU A 117 7.24 -22.21 8.50
CA LEU A 117 8.02 -21.86 9.69
C LEU A 117 7.74 -22.87 10.81
N THR A 118 8.81 -23.38 11.41
CA THR A 118 8.74 -24.16 12.64
C THR A 118 8.47 -23.24 13.84
N PRO A 119 7.94 -23.75 14.97
CA PRO A 119 7.75 -22.94 16.17
C PRO A 119 9.05 -22.26 16.62
N ARG A 120 10.18 -22.98 16.49
CA ARG A 120 11.48 -22.46 16.84
C ARG A 120 12.00 -21.37 15.90
N GLU A 121 11.69 -21.44 14.62
CA GLU A 121 12.00 -20.38 13.66
C GLU A 121 11.14 -19.14 13.91
N LEU A 122 9.87 -19.32 14.29
CA LEU A 122 9.02 -18.22 14.73
C LEU A 122 9.57 -17.54 16.00
N ASP A 123 10.12 -18.31 16.93
CA ASP A 123 10.76 -17.77 18.13
C ASP A 123 11.95 -16.88 17.78
N VAL A 124 12.84 -17.38 16.91
CA VAL A 124 13.97 -16.60 16.41
C VAL A 124 13.45 -15.35 15.71
N LEU A 125 12.53 -15.48 14.75
CA LEU A 125 11.96 -14.37 13.99
C LEU A 125 11.37 -13.28 14.90
N THR A 126 10.66 -13.69 15.95
CA THR A 126 10.08 -12.77 16.94
C THR A 126 11.16 -11.98 17.66
N LEU A 127 12.22 -12.64 18.13
CA LEU A 127 13.34 -11.97 18.79
C LEU A 127 14.19 -11.13 17.82
N LEU A 128 14.32 -11.54 16.55
CA LEU A 128 14.96 -10.73 15.51
C LEU A 128 14.23 -9.41 15.27
N ALA A 129 12.89 -9.42 15.30
CA ALA A 129 12.09 -8.22 15.13
C ALA A 129 12.32 -7.19 16.25
N GLY A 130 12.74 -7.64 17.44
CA GLY A 130 13.21 -6.77 18.52
C GLY A 130 14.61 -6.19 18.30
N GLY A 131 15.28 -6.49 17.19
CA GLY A 131 16.63 -6.00 16.88
C GLY A 131 17.76 -6.73 17.61
N LEU A 132 17.48 -7.85 18.28
CA LEU A 132 18.48 -8.59 19.06
C LEU A 132 19.56 -9.18 18.16
N THR A 133 20.76 -9.42 18.69
CA THR A 133 21.86 -10.13 17.99
C THR A 133 21.69 -11.65 18.11
N ASN A 134 22.37 -12.44 17.27
CA ASN A 134 22.31 -13.92 17.38
C ASN A 134 22.73 -14.43 18.77
N THR A 135 23.67 -13.76 19.42
CA THR A 135 24.09 -14.08 20.79
C THR A 135 23.00 -13.79 21.81
N ALA A 136 22.32 -12.65 21.70
CA ALA A 136 21.21 -12.31 22.60
C ALA A 136 20.02 -13.26 22.40
N VAL A 137 19.64 -13.55 21.14
CA VAL A 137 18.61 -14.54 20.80
C VAL A 137 18.97 -15.90 21.37
N ALA A 138 20.21 -16.34 21.21
CA ALA A 138 20.71 -17.61 21.76
C ALA A 138 20.55 -17.67 23.28
N GLY A 139 20.83 -16.56 23.98
CA GLY A 139 20.62 -16.41 25.42
C GLY A 139 19.16 -16.60 25.83
N TYR A 140 18.21 -15.91 25.18
CA TYR A 140 16.78 -16.05 25.48
C TYR A 140 16.22 -17.43 25.16
N LEU A 141 16.79 -18.09 24.15
CA LEU A 141 16.31 -19.38 23.66
C LEU A 141 17.03 -20.58 24.29
N GLY A 142 18.09 -20.37 25.08
CA GLY A 142 18.89 -21.45 25.67
C GLY A 142 19.60 -22.31 24.62
N THR A 143 20.11 -21.69 23.55
CA THR A 143 20.81 -22.39 22.45
C THR A 143 22.14 -21.71 22.11
N SER A 144 22.87 -22.22 21.13
CA SER A 144 24.13 -21.60 20.68
C SER A 144 23.90 -20.49 19.64
N PRO A 145 24.74 -19.44 19.58
CA PRO A 145 24.67 -18.42 18.53
C PRO A 145 24.80 -19.01 17.11
N ARG A 146 25.55 -20.12 16.96
CA ARG A 146 25.69 -20.86 15.70
C ARG A 146 24.37 -21.50 15.27
N THR A 147 23.62 -22.05 16.22
CA THR A 147 22.28 -22.60 15.97
C THR A 147 21.32 -21.51 15.53
N VAL A 148 21.35 -20.35 16.20
CA VAL A 148 20.54 -19.19 15.80
C VAL A 148 20.91 -18.71 14.40
N SER A 149 22.20 -18.64 14.05
CA SER A 149 22.62 -18.24 12.70
C SER A 149 22.00 -19.12 11.62
N LYS A 150 22.02 -20.44 11.81
CA LYS A 150 21.39 -21.38 10.88
C LYS A 150 19.87 -21.18 10.78
N GLN A 151 19.22 -20.88 11.90
CA GLN A 151 17.78 -20.60 11.91
C GLN A 151 17.47 -19.27 11.21
N VAL A 152 18.29 -18.25 11.38
CA VAL A 152 18.17 -16.98 10.64
C VAL A 152 18.30 -17.21 9.13
N GLU A 153 19.30 -17.98 8.70
CA GLU A 153 19.48 -18.33 7.28
C GLU A 153 18.27 -19.07 6.71
N SER A 154 17.72 -20.04 7.45
CA SER A 154 16.53 -20.76 7.03
C SER A 154 15.29 -19.87 6.96
N VAL A 155 15.10 -18.98 7.95
CA VAL A 155 13.98 -18.02 7.98
C VAL A 155 14.08 -17.02 6.83
N LEU A 156 15.27 -16.51 6.52
CA LEU A 156 15.50 -15.64 5.36
C LEU A 156 15.11 -16.34 4.05
N ALA A 157 15.53 -17.60 3.88
CA ALA A 157 15.20 -18.39 2.70
C ALA A 157 13.69 -18.66 2.58
N LYS A 158 13.04 -19.11 3.67
CA LYS A 158 11.60 -19.40 3.68
C LYS A 158 10.73 -18.18 3.41
N LEU A 159 11.15 -17.01 3.90
CA LEU A 159 10.43 -15.75 3.72
C LEU A 159 10.87 -14.95 2.47
N GLY A 160 11.82 -15.49 1.69
CA GLY A 160 12.32 -14.83 0.48
C GLY A 160 12.99 -13.48 0.75
N GLN A 161 13.57 -13.28 1.94
CA GLN A 161 14.19 -12.02 2.34
C GLN A 161 15.72 -12.10 2.23
N ALA A 162 16.33 -11.04 1.68
CA ALA A 162 17.79 -10.97 1.54
C ALA A 162 18.51 -10.46 2.78
N THR A 163 17.80 -9.79 3.69
CA THR A 163 18.40 -9.13 4.86
C THR A 163 17.64 -9.41 6.15
N ARG A 164 18.37 -9.37 7.28
CA ARG A 164 17.79 -9.47 8.64
C ARG A 164 16.73 -8.39 8.89
N SER A 165 16.97 -7.17 8.42
CA SER A 165 16.02 -6.06 8.56
C SER A 165 14.75 -6.31 7.74
N GLY A 166 14.89 -6.84 6.52
CA GLY A 166 13.75 -7.24 5.68
C GLY A 166 12.89 -8.32 6.35
N VAL A 167 13.51 -9.33 6.96
CA VAL A 167 12.77 -10.39 7.67
C VAL A 167 12.06 -9.88 8.93
N ALA A 168 12.67 -8.94 9.66
CA ALA A 168 12.06 -8.28 10.81
C ALA A 168 10.85 -7.43 10.39
N ALA A 169 10.99 -6.61 9.35
CA ALA A 169 9.90 -5.79 8.81
C ALA A 169 8.75 -6.68 8.29
N PHE A 170 9.08 -7.73 7.53
CA PHE A 170 8.13 -8.70 7.03
C PHE A 170 7.31 -9.33 8.17
N ALA A 171 7.97 -9.73 9.26
CA ALA A 171 7.30 -10.33 10.40
C ALA A 171 6.33 -9.37 11.12
N VAL A 172 6.70 -8.10 11.25
CA VAL A 172 5.82 -7.07 11.83
C VAL A 172 4.62 -6.82 10.92
N ASP A 173 4.84 -6.63 9.62
CA ASP A 173 3.79 -6.28 8.66
C ASP A 173 2.77 -7.41 8.44
N HIS A 174 3.23 -8.67 8.50
CA HIS A 174 2.38 -9.85 8.33
C HIS A 174 1.86 -10.42 9.65
N GLY A 175 2.12 -9.79 10.79
CA GLY A 175 1.63 -10.26 12.09
C GLY A 175 2.23 -11.60 12.53
N LEU A 176 3.47 -11.91 12.12
CA LEU A 176 4.17 -13.16 12.42
C LEU A 176 4.91 -13.15 13.76
N LEU A 177 4.76 -12.11 14.57
CA LEU A 177 5.39 -12.09 15.88
C LEU A 177 4.63 -13.02 16.83
N ARG A 178 5.35 -13.86 17.56
CA ARG A 178 4.78 -14.84 18.48
C ARG A 178 4.29 -14.18 19.78
N LEU A 179 3.13 -14.61 20.24
CA LEU A 179 2.66 -14.48 21.62
C LEU A 179 2.42 -15.88 22.22
N PRO A 180 2.92 -16.19 23.44
CA PRO A 180 3.78 -15.37 24.30
C PRO A 180 5.15 -15.08 23.69
N VAL A 181 5.77 -13.97 24.10
CA VAL A 181 7.11 -13.60 23.61
C VAL A 181 8.15 -14.59 24.14
N PRO A 182 9.03 -15.16 23.27
CA PRO A 182 10.05 -16.11 23.70
C PRO A 182 10.97 -15.55 24.78
N GLY A 183 11.15 -16.30 25.87
CA GLY A 183 11.98 -15.90 27.00
C GLY A 183 11.49 -14.65 27.74
N GLY A 184 10.29 -14.14 27.44
CA GLY A 184 9.76 -12.93 28.06
C GLY A 184 10.58 -11.67 27.78
N CYS A 185 11.28 -11.62 26.64
CA CYS A 185 12.23 -10.59 26.24
C CYS A 185 11.67 -9.15 26.40
N PRO A 186 12.17 -8.34 27.37
CA PRO A 186 11.68 -6.99 27.61
C PRO A 186 12.01 -6.00 26.50
N GLU A 187 13.03 -6.26 25.68
CA GLU A 187 13.43 -5.42 24.54
C GLU A 187 12.33 -5.32 23.49
N LEU A 188 11.44 -6.33 23.39
CA LEU A 188 10.28 -6.29 22.50
C LEU A 188 9.16 -5.35 22.96
N THR A 189 9.26 -4.73 24.14
CA THR A 189 8.21 -3.84 24.67
C THR A 189 7.96 -2.62 23.75
N ALA A 190 8.90 -2.29 22.86
CA ALA A 190 8.73 -1.25 21.84
C ALA A 190 7.68 -1.63 20.77
N LEU A 191 7.49 -2.92 20.52
CA LEU A 191 6.50 -3.48 19.62
C LEU A 191 5.17 -3.74 20.36
N ALA A 192 4.05 -3.65 19.65
CA ALA A 192 2.72 -3.83 20.25
C ALA A 192 2.57 -5.22 20.91
N VAL A 193 3.06 -6.29 20.26
CA VAL A 193 3.03 -7.65 20.80
C VAL A 193 3.82 -7.78 22.11
N GLY A 194 5.00 -7.14 22.20
CA GLY A 194 5.84 -7.21 23.41
C GLY A 194 5.29 -6.35 24.55
N ALA A 195 4.66 -5.21 24.23
CA ALA A 195 3.92 -4.42 25.20
C ALA A 195 2.73 -5.21 25.80
N VAL A 196 1.96 -5.88 24.95
CA VAL A 196 0.86 -6.76 25.36
C VAL A 196 1.38 -7.91 26.23
N ASP A 197 2.41 -8.63 25.77
CA ASP A 197 3.01 -9.74 26.50
C ASP A 197 3.53 -9.33 27.89
N ARG A 198 4.23 -8.18 27.97
CA ARG A 198 4.70 -7.61 29.23
C ARG A 198 3.54 -7.32 30.17
N LEU A 199 2.49 -6.64 29.70
CA LEU A 199 1.32 -6.29 30.51
C LEU A 199 0.46 -7.50 30.91
N MET A 200 0.56 -8.61 30.18
CA MET A 200 -0.04 -9.88 30.56
C MET A 200 0.73 -10.55 31.69
N ARG A 201 2.06 -10.39 31.73
CA ARG A 201 2.95 -10.96 32.77
C ARG A 201 3.00 -10.09 34.02
N GLU A 202 3.15 -8.79 33.85
CA GLU A 202 3.37 -7.80 34.90
C GLU A 202 2.51 -6.56 34.64
N PRO A 203 1.38 -6.39 35.35
CA PRO A 203 0.57 -5.19 35.25
C PRO A 203 1.30 -4.01 35.93
N GLY A 204 1.89 -3.14 35.11
CA GLY A 204 2.64 -1.97 35.54
C GLY A 204 2.86 -1.00 34.39
N PRO A 205 3.40 0.21 34.64
CA PRO A 205 3.67 1.15 33.58
C PRO A 205 4.68 0.55 32.59
N LEU A 206 4.34 0.60 31.30
CA LEU A 206 5.30 0.27 30.26
C LEU A 206 6.49 1.24 30.34
N PRO A 207 7.71 0.81 29.96
CA PRO A 207 8.83 1.72 29.79
C PRO A 207 8.37 2.86 28.90
N ARG A 208 8.50 4.09 29.41
CA ARG A 208 8.44 5.26 28.54
C ARG A 208 9.68 5.18 27.68
N PHE A 209 9.54 4.60 26.48
CA PHE A 209 10.45 4.94 25.40
C PHE A 209 10.47 6.46 25.33
N ALA A 210 11.64 7.06 25.14
CA ALA A 210 11.74 8.50 25.07
C ALA A 210 10.85 9.01 23.92
N THR A 211 9.57 9.29 24.24
CA THR A 211 8.84 10.35 23.59
C THR A 211 9.72 11.54 23.89
N ALA A 212 10.42 12.06 22.89
CA ALA A 212 11.03 13.38 22.99
C ALA A 212 10.01 14.25 23.72
N GLY A 213 10.32 14.65 24.96
CA GLY A 213 9.33 15.24 25.84
C GLY A 213 8.76 16.46 25.15
N VAL A 214 7.52 16.38 24.69
CA VAL A 214 6.79 17.55 24.21
C VAL A 214 6.39 18.30 25.48
N ALA A 215 7.33 19.05 26.04
CA ALA A 215 6.95 20.16 26.91
C ALA A 215 6.03 21.08 26.08
N PRO A 216 4.91 21.56 26.63
CA PRO A 216 4.09 22.55 25.95
C PRO A 216 4.93 23.83 25.86
N ARG A 217 5.66 23.99 24.76
CA ARG A 217 6.27 25.26 24.39
C ARG A 217 5.17 26.13 23.78
N ARG A 218 5.28 27.44 24.04
CA ARG A 218 4.52 28.59 23.49
C ARG A 218 3.73 28.26 22.21
N PRO A 219 2.54 28.87 21.98
CA PRO A 219 1.71 28.59 20.81
C PRO A 219 2.58 28.57 19.56
N ALA A 220 2.88 27.37 19.10
CA ALA A 220 3.97 27.16 18.18
C ALA A 220 3.39 27.36 16.78
N THR A 221 4.00 28.24 16.01
CA THR A 221 3.54 28.56 14.65
C THR A 221 3.26 27.25 13.90
N PRO A 222 2.05 27.05 13.35
CA PRO A 222 1.72 25.83 12.65
C PRO A 222 2.71 25.52 11.52
N TYR A 223 2.83 24.25 11.16
CA TYR A 223 3.38 23.89 9.85
C TYR A 223 2.30 24.10 8.81
N GLU A 224 2.55 25.00 7.86
CA GLU A 224 1.64 25.24 6.74
C GLU A 224 2.04 24.34 5.55
N ILE A 225 1.06 23.80 4.83
CA ILE A 225 1.27 23.04 3.59
C ILE A 225 0.38 23.66 2.51
N GLY A 226 0.95 24.02 1.37
CA GLY A 226 0.15 24.37 0.20
C GLY A 226 -0.35 23.12 -0.50
N LEU A 227 -1.65 23.03 -0.78
CA LEU A 227 -2.25 21.97 -1.58
C LEU A 227 -2.62 22.54 -2.95
N LEU A 228 -1.89 22.17 -4.00
CA LEU A 228 -2.18 22.54 -5.39
C LEU A 228 -3.03 21.42 -6.01
N LEU A 229 -4.35 21.56 -5.99
CA LEU A 229 -5.27 20.45 -6.29
C LEU A 229 -6.15 20.74 -7.50
N PRO A 230 -6.36 19.75 -8.39
CA PRO A 230 -7.19 19.90 -9.58
C PRO A 230 -8.68 19.85 -9.19
N LEU A 231 -9.19 20.92 -8.59
CA LEU A 231 -10.56 21.02 -8.08
C LEU A 231 -11.52 21.69 -9.07
N VAL A 232 -11.01 22.14 -10.21
CA VAL A 232 -11.78 22.74 -11.30
C VAL A 232 -11.70 21.85 -12.53
N GLY A 233 -12.80 21.77 -13.30
CA GLY A 233 -12.85 21.05 -14.57
C GLY A 233 -12.97 19.53 -14.43
N ALA A 234 -12.52 18.82 -15.45
CA ALA A 234 -12.74 17.38 -15.64
C ALA A 234 -12.02 16.48 -14.61
N SER A 235 -11.03 17.01 -13.89
CA SER A 235 -10.25 16.30 -12.87
C SER A 235 -10.76 16.53 -11.43
N SER A 236 -11.87 17.25 -11.25
CA SER A 236 -12.35 17.72 -9.94
C SER A 236 -12.64 16.61 -8.93
N GLU A 237 -13.14 15.44 -9.36
CA GLU A 237 -13.35 14.31 -8.44
C GLU A 237 -12.03 13.80 -7.85
N ASP A 238 -10.99 13.68 -8.66
CA ASP A 238 -9.67 13.28 -8.17
C ASP A 238 -9.08 14.34 -7.24
N GLY A 239 -9.23 15.62 -7.57
CA GLY A 239 -8.85 16.72 -6.67
C GLY A 239 -9.56 16.65 -5.31
N GLU A 240 -10.84 16.28 -5.30
CA GLU A 240 -11.61 16.12 -4.07
C GLU A 240 -11.17 14.90 -3.27
N GLN A 241 -10.86 13.78 -3.93
CA GLN A 241 -10.27 12.60 -3.28
C GLN A 241 -8.91 12.94 -2.64
N MET A 242 -8.05 13.70 -3.33
CA MET A 242 -6.78 14.17 -2.80
C MET A 242 -6.96 15.09 -1.60
N ARG A 243 -7.89 16.07 -1.68
CA ARG A 243 -8.20 16.99 -0.58
C ARG A 243 -8.61 16.23 0.67
N ARG A 244 -9.55 15.29 0.54
CA ARG A 244 -10.01 14.43 1.65
C ARG A 244 -8.88 13.56 2.22
N GLY A 245 -8.02 13.01 1.37
CA GLY A 245 -6.86 12.24 1.80
C GLY A 245 -5.88 13.06 2.65
N ALA A 246 -5.54 14.27 2.17
CA ALA A 246 -4.65 15.19 2.86
C ALA A 246 -5.25 15.70 4.18
N GLU A 247 -6.53 16.07 4.19
CA GLU A 247 -7.25 16.51 5.39
C GLU A 247 -7.28 15.44 6.47
N LEU A 248 -7.59 14.19 6.11
CA LEU A 248 -7.57 13.08 7.05
C LEU A 248 -6.18 12.89 7.68
N ALA A 249 -5.10 13.00 6.90
CA ALA A 249 -3.75 12.93 7.42
C ALA A 249 -3.46 14.05 8.42
N VAL A 250 -3.85 15.30 8.11
CA VAL A 250 -3.67 16.46 8.98
C VAL A 250 -4.48 16.32 10.27
N GLU A 251 -5.74 15.88 10.18
CA GLU A 251 -6.61 15.61 11.34
C GLU A 251 -5.96 14.56 12.27
N GLU A 252 -5.47 13.45 11.71
CA GLU A 252 -4.81 12.38 12.47
C GLU A 252 -3.48 12.83 13.11
N LEU A 253 -2.67 13.61 12.39
CA LEU A 253 -1.43 14.18 12.92
C LEU A 253 -1.72 15.13 14.08
N ASN A 254 -2.66 16.04 13.91
CA ASN A 254 -3.02 17.03 14.93
C ASN A 254 -3.64 16.38 16.17
N ALA A 255 -4.46 15.34 15.99
CA ALA A 255 -5.00 14.55 17.10
C ALA A 255 -3.91 13.87 17.94
N ARG A 256 -2.72 13.64 17.38
CA ARG A 256 -1.54 13.07 18.06
C ARG A 256 -0.58 14.13 18.60
N GLY A 257 -0.98 15.40 18.64
CA GLY A 257 -0.15 16.52 19.11
C GLY A 257 0.65 17.22 18.00
N GLY A 258 0.35 16.93 16.73
CA GLY A 258 1.00 17.52 15.58
C GLY A 258 2.43 17.02 15.37
N VAL A 259 3.21 17.75 14.56
CA VAL A 259 4.59 17.40 14.25
C VAL A 259 5.50 18.09 15.26
N ALA A 260 6.28 17.33 16.04
CA ALA A 260 7.14 17.88 17.09
C ALA A 260 6.41 18.88 18.04
N GLY A 261 5.12 18.64 18.31
CA GLY A 261 4.28 19.48 19.17
C GLY A 261 3.64 20.71 18.48
N ARG A 262 3.79 20.85 17.16
CA ARG A 262 3.21 21.95 16.36
C ARG A 262 2.06 21.43 15.49
N PRO A 263 0.90 22.10 15.47
CA PRO A 263 -0.17 21.71 14.57
C PRO A 263 0.24 21.88 13.10
N VAL A 264 -0.36 21.07 12.23
CA VAL A 264 -0.26 21.18 10.77
C VAL A 264 -1.53 21.83 10.25
N ARG A 265 -1.40 22.68 9.24
CA ARG A 265 -2.49 23.36 8.53
C ARG A 265 -2.24 23.31 7.04
N THR A 266 -3.32 23.38 6.28
CA THR A 266 -3.29 23.32 4.82
C THR A 266 -3.93 24.55 4.21
N HIS A 267 -3.36 25.00 3.10
CA HIS A 267 -3.91 26.04 2.24
C HIS A 267 -4.19 25.44 0.88
N VAL A 268 -5.46 25.28 0.53
CA VAL A 268 -5.87 24.73 -0.76
C VAL A 268 -5.87 25.84 -1.80
N SER A 269 -5.16 25.62 -2.89
CA SER A 269 -5.29 26.38 -4.13
C SER A 269 -5.90 25.46 -5.20
N ALA A 270 -7.10 25.83 -5.63
CA ALA A 270 -7.89 25.08 -6.60
C ALA A 270 -7.48 25.47 -8.02
N VAL A 271 -7.11 24.49 -8.83
CA VAL A 271 -6.70 24.69 -10.23
C VAL A 271 -7.49 23.80 -11.18
N ASP A 272 -7.51 24.16 -12.46
CA ASP A 272 -7.80 23.23 -13.55
C ASP A 272 -6.47 22.66 -14.05
N SER A 273 -6.31 21.34 -13.99
CA SER A 273 -5.07 20.64 -14.37
C SER A 273 -4.72 20.78 -15.86
N LEU A 274 -5.68 21.16 -16.71
CA LEU A 274 -5.53 21.30 -18.16
C LEU A 274 -5.27 22.76 -18.57
N ASP A 275 -5.40 23.72 -17.65
CA ASP A 275 -5.25 25.15 -17.92
C ASP A 275 -3.96 25.68 -17.28
N ALA A 276 -2.99 26.05 -18.13
CA ALA A 276 -1.70 26.57 -17.70
C ALA A 276 -1.81 27.88 -16.88
N ASP A 277 -2.78 28.74 -17.20
CA ASP A 277 -2.98 30.01 -16.49
C ASP A 277 -3.55 29.74 -15.09
N SER A 278 -4.46 28.77 -14.98
CA SER A 278 -5.01 28.31 -13.70
C SER A 278 -3.91 27.75 -12.78
N VAL A 279 -3.05 26.88 -13.31
CA VAL A 279 -1.92 26.30 -12.57
C VAL A 279 -0.92 27.38 -12.14
N THR A 280 -0.60 28.32 -13.04
CA THR A 280 0.29 29.45 -12.76
C THR A 280 -0.24 30.31 -11.61
N ALA A 281 -1.53 30.65 -11.65
CA ALA A 281 -2.18 31.42 -10.60
C ALA A 281 -2.16 30.69 -9.25
N GLY A 282 -2.41 29.38 -9.24
CA GLY A 282 -2.39 28.58 -8.01
C GLY A 282 -1.00 28.48 -7.37
N LEU A 283 0.04 28.24 -8.18
CA LEU A 283 1.43 28.26 -7.70
C LEU A 283 1.83 29.64 -7.16
N ALA A 284 1.45 30.72 -7.86
CA ALA A 284 1.70 32.09 -7.41
C ALA A 284 0.99 32.40 -6.08
N GLU A 285 -0.23 31.92 -5.88
CA GLU A 285 -0.95 32.07 -4.60
C GLU A 285 -0.19 31.38 -3.45
N LEU A 286 0.23 30.14 -3.64
CA LEU A 286 0.97 29.39 -2.63
C LEU A 286 2.34 30.02 -2.33
N ALA A 287 3.03 30.51 -3.35
CA ALA A 287 4.29 31.23 -3.21
C ALA A 287 4.12 32.54 -2.43
N ALA A 288 3.07 33.32 -2.73
CA ALA A 288 2.74 34.57 -2.02
C ALA A 288 2.42 34.34 -0.54
N ARG A 289 1.82 33.19 -0.20
CA ARG A 289 1.60 32.74 1.18
C ARG A 289 2.86 32.26 1.89
N GLN A 290 3.94 32.08 1.14
CA GLN A 290 5.22 31.56 1.63
C GLN A 290 5.09 30.18 2.30
N VAL A 291 4.27 29.27 1.75
CA VAL A 291 4.12 27.92 2.30
C VAL A 291 5.43 27.13 2.26
N PRO A 292 5.88 26.49 3.35
CA PRO A 292 7.18 25.84 3.38
C PRO A 292 7.29 24.55 2.56
N ALA A 293 6.17 24.02 2.06
CA ALA A 293 6.11 22.91 1.13
C ALA A 293 4.80 22.95 0.33
N ILE A 294 4.83 22.38 -0.86
CA ILE A 294 3.66 22.18 -1.72
C ILE A 294 3.43 20.68 -1.89
N VAL A 295 2.17 20.27 -1.75
CA VAL A 295 1.68 18.94 -2.12
C VAL A 295 0.70 19.13 -3.27
N GLY A 296 0.89 18.37 -4.34
CA GLY A 296 0.02 18.43 -5.52
C GLY A 296 -0.35 17.05 -6.05
N GLY A 297 -1.35 17.05 -6.91
CA GLY A 297 -1.75 15.90 -7.69
C GLY A 297 -0.90 15.73 -8.94
N TYR A 298 -1.54 15.88 -10.08
CA TYR A 298 -0.94 15.86 -11.41
C TYR A 298 -1.35 17.12 -12.18
N LEU A 299 -0.52 17.50 -13.14
CA LEU A 299 -0.75 18.62 -14.05
C LEU A 299 -0.70 18.06 -15.47
N LEU A 300 -1.72 18.34 -16.28
CA LEU A 300 -1.91 17.79 -17.64
C LEU A 300 -1.76 18.87 -18.71
N THR A 301 -1.07 19.95 -18.35
CA THR A 301 -0.71 21.09 -19.19
C THR A 301 0.80 21.10 -19.42
N ASP A 302 1.36 22.18 -19.98
CA ASP A 302 2.82 22.36 -20.14
C ASP A 302 3.56 22.05 -18.83
N GLU A 303 4.17 20.86 -18.79
CA GLU A 303 4.78 20.32 -17.59
C GLU A 303 5.99 21.19 -17.20
N ARG A 304 6.84 21.55 -18.17
CA ARG A 304 8.10 22.27 -17.90
C ARG A 304 7.80 23.63 -17.29
N ALA A 305 6.91 24.41 -17.89
CA ALA A 305 6.57 25.74 -17.38
C ALA A 305 6.05 25.68 -15.93
N SER A 306 5.21 24.69 -15.63
CA SER A 306 4.67 24.48 -14.28
C SER A 306 5.76 24.14 -13.25
N TYR A 307 6.71 23.27 -13.61
CA TYR A 307 7.81 22.91 -12.70
C TYR A 307 8.87 24.01 -12.57
N GLU A 308 9.08 24.84 -13.59
CA GLU A 308 9.94 26.03 -13.50
C GLU A 308 9.39 27.03 -12.47
N LEU A 309 8.08 27.27 -12.45
CA LEU A 309 7.44 28.12 -11.44
C LEU A 309 7.59 27.57 -10.02
N ALA A 310 7.42 26.26 -9.84
CA ALA A 310 7.67 25.60 -8.56
C ALA A 310 9.15 25.70 -8.14
N ALA A 311 10.08 25.55 -9.09
CA ALA A 311 11.51 25.68 -8.86
C ALA A 311 11.94 27.12 -8.54
N ASP A 312 11.31 28.14 -9.15
CA ASP A 312 11.51 29.55 -8.83
C ASP A 312 11.11 29.88 -7.40
N TYR A 313 9.97 29.34 -6.95
CA TYR A 313 9.58 29.47 -5.55
C TYR A 313 10.55 28.73 -4.62
N GLY A 314 10.98 27.54 -5.03
CA GLY A 314 12.08 26.80 -4.42
C GLY A 314 11.72 26.03 -3.13
N ALA A 315 10.45 26.02 -2.71
CA ALA A 315 10.01 25.11 -1.65
C ALA A 315 9.96 23.64 -2.16
N PRO A 316 10.08 22.64 -1.27
CA PRO A 316 9.82 21.25 -1.62
C PRO A 316 8.43 21.09 -2.23
N TYR A 317 8.36 20.47 -3.40
CA TYR A 317 7.10 20.18 -4.10
C TYR A 317 6.95 18.67 -4.30
N LEU A 318 5.99 18.05 -3.61
CA LEU A 318 5.65 16.63 -3.75
C LEU A 318 4.43 16.52 -4.65
N ASN A 319 4.53 15.75 -5.73
CA ASN A 319 3.42 15.51 -6.66
C ASN A 319 3.27 14.02 -7.02
N ILE A 320 2.22 13.69 -7.76
CA ILE A 320 1.98 12.38 -8.37
C ILE A 320 1.74 12.51 -9.88
N GLY A 321 2.46 13.44 -10.52
CA GLY A 321 2.35 13.75 -11.95
C GLY A 321 2.65 12.57 -12.86
N THR A 322 3.39 11.57 -12.36
CA THR A 322 3.78 10.36 -13.11
C THR A 322 4.58 10.73 -14.37
N SER A 323 5.27 11.86 -14.38
CA SER A 323 6.05 12.39 -15.50
C SER A 323 7.39 11.69 -15.65
N ASP A 324 7.70 11.25 -16.87
CA ASP A 324 9.05 10.80 -17.24
C ASP A 324 9.99 12.01 -17.40
N LEU A 325 9.50 13.12 -17.98
CA LEU A 325 10.29 14.35 -18.21
C LEU A 325 10.74 15.01 -16.91
N GLN A 326 9.87 15.08 -15.90
CA GLN A 326 10.24 15.59 -14.59
C GLN A 326 11.40 14.79 -13.99
N ALA A 327 11.37 13.46 -14.11
CA ALA A 327 12.42 12.59 -13.63
C ALA A 327 13.75 12.82 -14.38
N GLU A 328 13.69 13.14 -15.67
CA GLU A 328 14.85 13.54 -16.48
C GLU A 328 15.41 14.89 -16.04
N TRP A 329 14.58 15.92 -15.90
CA TRP A 329 15.03 17.26 -15.47
C TRP A 329 15.62 17.26 -14.07
N VAL A 330 15.06 16.50 -13.13
CA VAL A 330 15.66 16.34 -11.79
C VAL A 330 17.03 15.69 -11.86
N ARG A 331 17.22 14.71 -12.75
CA ARG A 331 18.49 14.00 -12.93
C ARG A 331 19.55 14.88 -13.60
N ASP A 332 19.15 15.61 -14.63
CA ASP A 332 20.05 16.34 -15.53
C ASP A 332 20.32 17.77 -15.04
N GLU A 333 19.37 18.36 -14.32
CA GLU A 333 19.43 19.73 -13.77
C GLU A 333 19.13 19.74 -12.24
N PRO A 334 19.84 18.96 -11.41
CA PRO A 334 19.51 18.80 -9.98
C PRO A 334 19.63 20.09 -9.17
N GLY A 335 20.42 21.07 -9.63
CA GLY A 335 20.50 22.40 -9.02
C GLY A 335 19.21 23.22 -9.16
N ARG A 336 18.42 22.95 -10.21
CA ARG A 336 17.15 23.62 -10.50
C ARG A 336 15.97 22.84 -9.93
N PHE A 337 15.87 21.55 -10.24
CA PHE A 337 14.70 20.74 -9.92
C PHE A 337 14.88 19.84 -8.69
N GLY A 338 16.03 19.86 -8.01
CA GLY A 338 16.33 18.98 -6.87
C GLY A 338 15.42 19.16 -5.64
N ARG A 339 14.39 20.00 -5.68
CA ARG A 339 13.37 20.12 -4.62
C ARG A 339 11.98 19.65 -5.07
N ILE A 340 11.86 19.11 -6.28
CA ILE A 340 10.63 18.54 -6.81
C ILE A 340 10.70 17.03 -6.72
N PHE A 341 9.67 16.42 -6.14
CA PHE A 341 9.61 15.01 -5.81
C PHE A 341 8.36 14.40 -6.42
N GLN A 342 8.53 13.35 -7.23
CA GLN A 342 7.41 12.55 -7.69
C GLN A 342 7.19 11.39 -6.73
N THR A 343 6.11 11.46 -5.96
CA THR A 343 5.73 10.45 -4.97
C THR A 343 4.99 9.25 -5.58
N GLY A 344 5.32 8.93 -6.83
CA GLY A 344 4.89 7.75 -7.57
C GLY A 344 5.89 7.43 -8.69
N PRO A 345 5.84 6.21 -9.27
CA PRO A 345 6.66 5.86 -10.42
C PRO A 345 6.34 6.70 -11.67
N THR A 346 7.24 6.68 -12.65
CA THR A 346 7.04 7.39 -13.92
C THR A 346 6.10 6.65 -14.87
N ARG A 347 5.56 7.34 -15.88
CA ARG A 347 4.47 6.83 -16.73
C ARG A 347 4.90 5.66 -17.61
N GLY A 348 6.17 5.58 -18.00
CA GLY A 348 6.72 4.43 -18.70
C GLY A 348 6.45 3.09 -17.99
N ASN A 349 6.27 3.10 -16.66
CA ASN A 349 5.95 1.90 -15.91
C ASN A 349 4.57 1.31 -16.22
N TYR A 350 3.61 2.09 -16.75
CA TYR A 350 2.35 1.55 -17.25
C TYR A 350 2.56 0.58 -18.42
N GLY A 351 3.42 0.95 -19.38
CA GLY A 351 3.79 0.07 -20.48
C GLY A 351 4.52 -1.19 -20.02
N ARG A 352 5.45 -1.05 -19.06
CA ARG A 352 6.17 -2.18 -18.44
C ARG A 352 5.24 -3.17 -17.78
N GLY A 353 4.34 -2.71 -16.90
CA GLY A 353 3.43 -3.60 -16.22
C GLY A 353 2.35 -4.17 -17.13
N PHE A 354 1.93 -3.47 -18.19
CA PHE A 354 1.07 -4.04 -19.22
C PHE A 354 1.75 -5.22 -19.91
N ALA A 355 2.99 -5.06 -20.41
CA ALA A 355 3.75 -6.15 -21.02
C ALA A 355 3.94 -7.33 -20.05
N ARG A 356 4.36 -7.07 -18.80
CA ARG A 356 4.50 -8.10 -17.76
C ARG A 356 3.20 -8.83 -17.47
N PHE A 357 2.08 -8.12 -17.39
CA PHE A 357 0.77 -8.73 -17.17
C PHE A 357 0.41 -9.66 -18.33
N LEU A 358 0.70 -9.26 -19.57
CA LEU A 358 0.41 -10.05 -20.75
C LEU A 358 1.24 -11.35 -20.85
N GLU A 359 2.46 -11.38 -20.32
CA GLU A 359 3.25 -12.62 -20.21
C GLU A 359 2.56 -13.68 -19.33
N GLY A 360 1.75 -13.24 -18.36
CA GLY A 360 1.05 -14.11 -17.42
C GLY A 360 -0.33 -14.58 -17.86
N VAL A 361 -0.85 -14.12 -19.00
CA VAL A 361 -2.20 -14.45 -19.48
C VAL A 361 -2.18 -15.05 -20.88
N ARG A 362 -3.08 -16.01 -21.12
CA ARG A 362 -3.21 -16.61 -22.44
C ARG A 362 -4.15 -15.77 -23.31
N LEU A 363 -3.57 -15.06 -24.27
CA LEU A 363 -4.32 -14.30 -25.26
C LEU A 363 -4.82 -15.21 -26.40
N ARG A 364 -5.98 -14.86 -26.97
CA ARG A 364 -6.54 -15.54 -28.15
C ARG A 364 -5.72 -15.27 -29.42
N ARG A 365 -5.13 -14.08 -29.51
CA ARG A 365 -4.21 -13.69 -30.58
C ARG A 365 -2.95 -13.07 -29.97
N PRO A 366 -1.76 -13.31 -30.55
CA PRO A 366 -0.51 -12.74 -30.07
C PRO A 366 -0.35 -11.29 -30.57
N SER A 367 -1.36 -10.45 -30.37
CA SER A 367 -1.35 -9.05 -30.79
C SER A 367 -2.10 -8.15 -29.83
N VAL A 368 -1.72 -6.86 -29.81
CA VAL A 368 -2.32 -5.84 -28.96
C VAL A 368 -2.68 -4.59 -29.77
N GLY A 369 -3.67 -3.86 -29.29
CA GLY A 369 -3.99 -2.51 -29.74
C GLY A 369 -3.76 -1.47 -28.63
N PHE A 370 -3.60 -0.22 -29.01
CA PHE A 370 -3.50 0.91 -28.09
C PHE A 370 -4.56 1.96 -28.44
N VAL A 371 -5.21 2.49 -27.42
CA VAL A 371 -6.11 3.66 -27.50
C VAL A 371 -5.66 4.63 -26.41
N GLU A 372 -5.14 5.79 -26.78
CA GLU A 372 -4.65 6.78 -25.82
C GLU A 372 -5.21 8.17 -26.10
N THR A 373 -5.35 8.95 -25.04
CA THR A 373 -5.72 10.36 -25.13
C THR A 373 -4.51 11.17 -25.54
N THR A 374 -4.65 12.07 -26.53
CA THR A 374 -3.55 12.97 -26.89
C THR A 374 -3.23 13.90 -25.72
N MET A 375 -1.95 13.99 -25.36
CA MET A 375 -1.40 14.76 -24.25
C MET A 375 -0.31 15.70 -24.82
N PRO A 376 -0.11 16.90 -24.24
CA PRO A 376 0.85 17.88 -24.78
C PRO A 376 2.29 17.38 -24.83
N ASP A 377 2.79 16.81 -23.73
CA ASP A 377 4.23 16.55 -23.56
C ASP A 377 4.62 15.07 -23.62
N THR A 378 3.83 14.20 -22.99
CA THR A 378 4.20 12.79 -22.80
C THR A 378 3.02 11.85 -23.03
N GLN A 379 3.34 10.65 -23.55
CA GLN A 379 2.36 9.62 -23.89
C GLN A 379 2.65 8.32 -23.14
N THR A 380 1.62 7.48 -22.98
CA THR A 380 1.82 6.17 -22.34
C THR A 380 2.38 5.16 -23.34
N PHE A 381 1.94 5.22 -24.60
CA PHE A 381 2.61 4.49 -25.67
C PHE A 381 3.93 5.17 -26.04
N SER A 382 5.02 4.42 -25.92
CA SER A 382 6.39 4.86 -26.21
C SER A 382 7.15 3.79 -26.99
N GLU A 383 8.33 4.13 -27.52
CA GLU A 383 9.22 3.15 -28.16
C GLU A 383 9.63 2.02 -27.20
N GLU A 384 9.77 2.34 -25.91
CA GLU A 384 10.06 1.34 -24.88
C GLU A 384 8.88 0.38 -24.70
N THR A 385 7.65 0.90 -24.60
CA THR A 385 6.43 0.08 -24.54
C THR A 385 6.35 -0.85 -25.77
N ALA A 386 6.61 -0.33 -26.96
CA ALA A 386 6.61 -1.13 -28.19
C ALA A 386 7.67 -2.25 -28.15
N ARG A 387 8.88 -1.95 -27.66
CA ARG A 387 9.97 -2.92 -27.50
C ARG A 387 9.61 -4.02 -26.50
N LEU A 388 8.98 -3.67 -25.38
CA LEU A 388 8.60 -4.63 -24.34
C LEU A 388 7.48 -5.57 -24.81
N VAL A 389 6.48 -5.04 -25.49
CA VAL A 389 5.42 -5.85 -26.14
C VAL A 389 6.03 -6.81 -27.17
N GLY A 390 6.96 -6.34 -28.00
CA GLY A 390 7.65 -7.19 -28.96
C GLY A 390 8.48 -8.30 -28.31
N ARG A 391 9.15 -8.01 -27.18
CA ARG A 391 9.88 -9.02 -26.39
C ARG A 391 8.97 -10.09 -25.77
N ALA A 392 7.75 -9.73 -25.43
CA ALA A 392 6.72 -10.67 -24.98
C ALA A 392 6.14 -11.52 -26.14
N GLY A 393 6.65 -11.36 -27.38
CA GLY A 393 6.21 -12.12 -28.56
C GLY A 393 4.87 -11.64 -29.13
N LEU A 394 4.48 -10.40 -28.85
CA LEU A 394 3.21 -9.81 -29.27
C LEU A 394 3.43 -8.78 -30.38
N GLY A 395 2.57 -8.82 -31.40
CA GLY A 395 2.47 -7.77 -32.43
C GLY A 395 1.64 -6.57 -31.96
N ILE A 396 1.85 -5.41 -32.58
CA ILE A 396 1.02 -4.21 -32.36
C ILE A 396 0.17 -4.01 -33.61
N ASP A 397 -1.14 -4.20 -33.49
CA ASP A 397 -2.07 -4.14 -34.62
C ASP A 397 -2.45 -2.70 -34.96
N PHE A 398 -2.67 -1.86 -33.94
CA PHE A 398 -3.00 -0.45 -34.13
C PHE A 398 -2.65 0.41 -32.92
N LEU A 399 -2.54 1.71 -33.17
CA LEU A 399 -2.54 2.79 -32.18
C LEU A 399 -3.58 3.83 -32.62
N VAL A 400 -4.55 4.11 -31.76
CA VAL A 400 -5.55 5.17 -31.95
C VAL A 400 -5.30 6.24 -30.90
N ARG A 401 -5.10 7.49 -31.36
CA ARG A 401 -5.06 8.66 -30.49
C ARG A 401 -6.38 9.40 -30.56
N LEU A 402 -6.93 9.71 -29.38
CA LEU A 402 -8.14 10.49 -29.22
C LEU A 402 -7.71 11.95 -29.14
N GLU A 403 -8.04 12.73 -30.16
CA GLU A 403 -7.81 14.18 -30.19
C GLU A 403 -8.88 14.91 -29.40
N PRO A 404 -8.62 16.14 -28.90
CA PRO A 404 -9.63 16.94 -28.20
C PRO A 404 -10.93 17.04 -29.02
N PRO A 405 -12.12 16.84 -28.42
CA PRO A 405 -12.42 16.79 -26.99
C PRO A 405 -12.30 15.39 -26.33
N HIS A 406 -11.64 14.43 -26.99
CA HIS A 406 -11.29 13.10 -26.48
C HIS A 406 -12.47 12.13 -26.25
N ASP A 407 -13.62 12.37 -26.88
CA ASP A 407 -14.84 11.57 -26.69
C ASP A 407 -15.23 10.69 -27.90
N ASP A 408 -14.47 10.76 -29.01
CA ASP A 408 -14.73 9.96 -30.21
C ASP A 408 -14.21 8.53 -30.09
N TRP A 409 -15.02 7.68 -29.45
CA TRP A 409 -14.77 6.24 -29.34
C TRP A 409 -15.02 5.47 -30.63
N SER A 410 -15.63 6.07 -31.66
CA SER A 410 -16.07 5.35 -32.85
C SER A 410 -14.90 4.75 -33.63
N ARG A 411 -13.79 5.49 -33.74
CA ARG A 411 -12.55 5.05 -34.38
C ARG A 411 -11.87 3.93 -33.58
N ALA A 412 -11.79 4.08 -32.26
CA ALA A 412 -11.19 3.08 -31.37
C ALA A 412 -11.96 1.75 -31.41
N LEU A 413 -13.29 1.80 -31.26
CA LEU A 413 -14.14 0.61 -31.29
C LEU A 413 -14.12 -0.07 -32.67
N ARG A 414 -14.08 0.71 -33.76
CA ARG A 414 -13.92 0.16 -35.12
C ARG A 414 -12.59 -0.57 -35.27
N ALA A 415 -11.48 0.04 -34.86
CA ALA A 415 -10.16 -0.59 -34.94
C ALA A 415 -10.11 -1.91 -34.14
N ILE A 416 -10.70 -1.92 -32.94
CA ILE A 416 -10.81 -3.13 -32.11
C ILE A 416 -11.59 -4.23 -32.84
N ARG A 417 -12.73 -3.91 -33.47
CA ARG A 417 -13.54 -4.90 -34.22
C ARG A 417 -12.84 -5.40 -35.48
N GLU A 418 -12.20 -4.51 -36.24
CA GLU A 418 -11.55 -4.85 -37.51
C GLU A 418 -10.32 -5.74 -37.31
N HIS A 419 -9.50 -5.45 -36.30
CA HIS A 419 -8.25 -6.17 -36.06
C HIS A 419 -8.43 -7.34 -35.08
N ALA A 420 -9.42 -7.24 -34.19
CA ALA A 420 -9.71 -8.21 -33.12
C ALA A 420 -8.45 -8.62 -32.33
N PRO A 421 -7.68 -7.67 -31.76
CA PRO A 421 -6.43 -7.99 -31.08
C PRO A 421 -6.68 -8.84 -29.84
N GLY A 422 -5.64 -9.55 -29.36
CA GLY A 422 -5.72 -10.32 -28.12
C GLY A 422 -5.97 -9.45 -26.89
N ALA A 423 -5.40 -8.25 -26.86
CA ALA A 423 -5.65 -7.25 -25.82
C ALA A 423 -5.67 -5.82 -26.39
N VAL A 424 -6.29 -4.88 -25.68
CA VAL A 424 -6.23 -3.45 -25.96
C VAL A 424 -5.90 -2.70 -24.68
N MET A 425 -4.91 -1.81 -24.73
CA MET A 425 -4.61 -0.88 -23.66
C MET A 425 -5.33 0.45 -23.91
N VAL A 426 -6.12 0.91 -22.95
CA VAL A 426 -6.93 2.14 -23.03
C VAL A 426 -6.46 3.13 -21.97
N THR A 427 -6.05 4.32 -22.41
CA THR A 427 -5.61 5.41 -21.52
C THR A 427 -6.47 6.64 -21.74
N HIS A 428 -7.39 6.88 -20.80
CA HIS A 428 -8.28 8.04 -20.79
C HIS A 428 -8.50 8.47 -19.36
N HIS A 429 -8.26 9.74 -19.04
CA HIS A 429 -8.22 10.23 -17.65
C HIS A 429 -9.58 10.62 -17.06
N VAL A 430 -10.60 10.83 -17.91
CA VAL A 430 -11.97 11.17 -17.46
C VAL A 430 -12.81 9.90 -17.20
N PRO A 431 -13.36 9.70 -15.98
CA PRO A 431 -14.17 8.53 -15.62
C PRO A 431 -15.40 8.32 -16.51
N GLU A 432 -16.11 9.38 -16.86
CA GLU A 432 -17.31 9.35 -17.71
C GLU A 432 -17.01 8.78 -19.09
N GLN A 433 -15.88 9.19 -19.67
CA GLN A 433 -15.45 8.74 -20.99
C GLN A 433 -14.93 7.30 -20.96
N ALA A 434 -14.15 6.93 -19.94
CA ALA A 434 -13.71 5.54 -19.76
C ALA A 434 -14.91 4.59 -19.58
N ALA A 435 -15.92 5.00 -18.81
CA ALA A 435 -17.16 4.23 -18.65
C ALA A 435 -17.99 4.20 -19.94
N ALA A 436 -18.05 5.30 -20.70
CA ALA A 436 -18.72 5.36 -22.00
C ALA A 436 -18.08 4.39 -23.01
N PHE A 437 -16.75 4.38 -23.11
CA PHE A 437 -16.02 3.38 -23.89
C PHE A 437 -16.41 1.96 -23.49
N GLN A 438 -16.38 1.65 -22.19
CA GLN A 438 -16.66 0.30 -21.72
C GLN A 438 -18.10 -0.14 -22.03
N ARG A 439 -19.08 0.74 -21.83
CA ARG A 439 -20.48 0.45 -22.17
C ARG A 439 -20.65 0.23 -23.68
N ALA A 440 -20.01 1.05 -24.50
CA ALA A 440 -20.07 0.91 -25.96
C ALA A 440 -19.37 -0.37 -26.45
N PHE A 441 -18.22 -0.72 -25.88
CA PHE A 441 -17.54 -2.00 -26.15
C PHE A 441 -18.41 -3.20 -25.76
N ALA A 442 -19.11 -3.14 -24.62
CA ALA A 442 -19.96 -4.24 -24.15
C ALA A 442 -21.24 -4.46 -24.99
N GLN A 443 -21.67 -3.49 -25.79
CA GLN A 443 -22.83 -3.64 -26.70
C GLN A 443 -22.48 -4.54 -27.90
N GLU A 444 -21.26 -4.43 -28.40
CA GLU A 444 -20.75 -5.21 -29.54
C GLU A 444 -19.34 -5.74 -29.24
N PRO A 445 -19.22 -6.71 -28.32
CA PRO A 445 -17.92 -7.13 -27.82
C PRO A 445 -17.08 -7.86 -28.87
N SER A 446 -15.77 -7.58 -28.86
CA SER A 446 -14.74 -8.40 -29.47
C SER A 446 -14.15 -9.36 -28.42
N PRO A 447 -13.64 -10.56 -28.78
CA PRO A 447 -12.87 -11.41 -27.87
C PRO A 447 -11.47 -10.84 -27.56
N THR A 448 -11.44 -9.59 -27.08
CA THR A 448 -10.27 -8.76 -26.79
C THR A 448 -10.23 -8.45 -25.30
N LEU A 449 -9.06 -8.60 -24.67
CA LEU A 449 -8.85 -8.20 -23.28
C LEU A 449 -8.81 -6.68 -23.18
N VAL A 450 -9.68 -6.08 -22.36
CA VAL A 450 -9.63 -4.63 -22.09
C VAL A 450 -8.76 -4.38 -20.87
N TYR A 451 -7.68 -3.63 -21.06
CA TYR A 451 -6.76 -3.18 -20.01
C TYR A 451 -6.80 -1.65 -19.92
N MET A 452 -7.29 -1.10 -18.81
CA MET A 452 -7.36 0.34 -18.59
C MET A 452 -6.23 0.83 -17.69
N VAL A 453 -5.71 2.03 -17.98
CA VAL A 453 -4.75 2.70 -17.11
C VAL A 453 -5.50 3.65 -16.17
N TYR A 454 -5.23 3.50 -14.87
CA TYR A 454 -5.61 4.40 -13.78
C TYR A 454 -7.10 4.59 -13.51
N THR A 455 -7.86 5.09 -14.48
CA THR A 455 -9.17 5.75 -14.31
C THR A 455 -10.24 4.91 -13.62
N PRO A 456 -10.27 3.56 -13.75
CA PRO A 456 -11.14 2.76 -12.90
C PRO A 456 -10.88 2.86 -11.40
N ALA A 457 -9.78 3.46 -10.96
CA ALA A 457 -9.50 3.77 -9.56
C ALA A 457 -10.42 4.86 -8.98
N VAL A 458 -11.01 5.70 -9.83
CA VAL A 458 -11.92 6.78 -9.44
C VAL A 458 -13.30 6.17 -9.11
N PRO A 459 -13.89 6.46 -7.93
CA PRO A 459 -15.12 5.80 -7.47
C PRO A 459 -16.26 5.82 -8.49
N GLN A 460 -16.44 6.94 -9.18
CA GLN A 460 -17.50 7.16 -10.17
C GLN A 460 -17.46 6.18 -11.35
N PHE A 461 -16.29 5.63 -11.70
CA PHE A 461 -16.17 4.74 -12.85
C PHE A 461 -17.06 3.49 -12.72
N LEU A 462 -17.06 2.82 -11.56
CA LEU A 462 -17.89 1.63 -11.36
C LEU A 462 -19.39 1.96 -11.42
N GLU A 463 -19.79 3.10 -10.86
CA GLU A 463 -21.17 3.57 -10.87
C GLU A 463 -21.65 3.80 -12.31
N LEU A 464 -20.82 4.44 -13.13
CA LEU A 464 -21.13 4.77 -14.51
C LEU A 464 -21.07 3.53 -15.43
N ALA A 465 -20.05 2.69 -15.30
CA ALA A 465 -19.87 1.52 -16.17
C ALA A 465 -20.82 0.37 -15.81
N GLY A 466 -21.22 0.24 -14.54
CA GLY A 466 -22.14 -0.79 -14.07
C GLY A 466 -21.68 -2.20 -14.43
N GLN A 467 -22.61 -3.03 -14.91
CA GLN A 467 -22.33 -4.42 -15.31
C GLN A 467 -21.34 -4.53 -16.49
N ALA A 468 -21.22 -3.50 -17.33
CA ALA A 468 -20.27 -3.51 -18.44
C ALA A 468 -18.82 -3.57 -17.95
N ALA A 469 -18.55 -3.17 -16.71
CA ALA A 469 -17.22 -3.19 -16.12
C ALA A 469 -16.73 -4.60 -15.74
N GLU A 470 -17.62 -5.60 -15.63
CA GLU A 470 -17.26 -6.93 -15.14
C GLU A 470 -16.20 -7.59 -16.03
N GLY A 471 -15.06 -7.94 -15.46
CA GLY A 471 -13.93 -8.54 -16.18
C GLY A 471 -12.90 -7.56 -16.72
N VAL A 472 -13.16 -6.23 -16.70
CA VAL A 472 -12.16 -5.22 -17.07
C VAL A 472 -10.93 -5.37 -16.19
N VAL A 473 -9.76 -5.42 -16.83
CA VAL A 473 -8.47 -5.34 -16.14
C VAL A 473 -8.04 -3.88 -16.13
N TRP A 474 -7.48 -3.42 -15.03
CA TRP A 474 -6.90 -2.08 -14.97
C TRP A 474 -5.71 -2.05 -14.02
N ALA A 475 -4.88 -1.01 -14.12
CA ALA A 475 -3.72 -0.90 -13.24
C ALA A 475 -3.40 0.53 -12.84
N THR A 476 -2.64 0.65 -11.75
CA THR A 476 -2.05 1.91 -11.28
C THR A 476 -0.64 1.66 -10.77
N VAL A 477 0.27 2.60 -11.04
CA VAL A 477 1.62 2.61 -10.45
C VAL A 477 1.64 3.21 -9.04
N THR A 478 0.54 3.87 -8.65
CA THR A 478 0.37 4.62 -7.40
C THR A 478 -1.00 4.25 -6.84
N GLY A 479 -1.12 3.13 -6.13
CA GLY A 479 -2.42 2.61 -5.67
C GLY A 479 -2.49 2.25 -4.20
N ARG A 480 -3.69 2.33 -3.61
CA ARG A 480 -3.97 1.89 -2.25
C ARG A 480 -3.90 0.37 -2.15
N TYR A 481 -3.10 -0.12 -1.20
CA TYR A 481 -2.88 -1.55 -1.05
C TYR A 481 -4.09 -2.23 -0.42
N GLY A 482 -4.21 -3.53 -0.68
CA GLY A 482 -5.21 -4.40 -0.08
C GLY A 482 -4.95 -4.78 1.37
N ASP A 483 -3.77 -4.43 1.92
CA ASP A 483 -3.27 -4.88 3.22
C ASP A 483 -3.93 -4.20 4.42
N SER A 484 -3.44 -4.48 5.63
CA SER A 484 -3.98 -3.92 6.87
C SER A 484 -3.92 -2.39 6.91
N ARG A 485 -2.83 -1.78 6.42
CA ARG A 485 -2.67 -0.31 6.37
C ARG A 485 -3.67 0.31 5.39
N GLY A 486 -3.76 -0.29 4.20
CA GLY A 486 -4.71 0.10 3.16
C GLY A 486 -6.17 -0.01 3.57
N ARG A 487 -6.55 -1.09 4.25
CA ARG A 487 -7.91 -1.29 4.79
C ARG A 487 -8.21 -0.32 5.92
N ALA A 488 -7.31 -0.17 6.89
CA ALA A 488 -7.52 0.72 8.02
C ALA A 488 -7.66 2.19 7.59
N PHE A 489 -6.90 2.64 6.58
CA PHE A 489 -7.08 3.95 5.97
C PHE A 489 -8.47 4.09 5.34
N ALA A 490 -8.89 3.12 4.52
CA ALA A 490 -10.18 3.20 3.84
C ALA A 490 -11.36 3.21 4.82
N GLU A 491 -11.27 2.48 5.94
CA GLU A 491 -12.26 2.51 7.00
C GLU A 491 -12.33 3.87 7.70
N ARG A 492 -11.18 4.49 8.03
CA ARG A 492 -11.14 5.83 8.62
C ARG A 492 -11.67 6.89 7.68
N PHE A 493 -11.29 6.82 6.41
CA PHE A 493 -11.79 7.68 5.36
C PHE A 493 -13.31 7.54 5.20
N ALA A 494 -13.82 6.31 5.13
CA ALA A 494 -15.26 6.07 5.03
C ALA A 494 -16.03 6.58 6.25
N ARG A 495 -15.51 6.39 7.46
CA ARG A 495 -16.11 6.96 8.68
C ARG A 495 -16.16 8.49 8.63
N ARG A 496 -15.12 9.13 8.10
CA ARG A 496 -14.99 10.59 8.06
C ARG A 496 -15.84 11.25 6.96
N TYR A 497 -15.98 10.61 5.82
CA TYR A 497 -16.58 11.21 4.61
C TYR A 497 -17.84 10.51 4.11
N GLY A 498 -18.27 9.42 4.75
CA GLY A 498 -19.49 8.67 4.41
C GLY A 498 -19.37 7.75 3.19
N ALA A 499 -18.20 7.72 2.52
CA ALA A 499 -17.94 6.86 1.37
C ALA A 499 -16.48 6.35 1.39
N ALA A 500 -16.25 5.15 0.86
CA ALA A 500 -14.90 4.61 0.73
C ALA A 500 -14.07 5.46 -0.26
N PRO A 501 -12.75 5.59 -0.03
CA PRO A 501 -11.90 6.31 -0.97
C PRO A 501 -11.73 5.51 -2.26
N GLY A 502 -11.36 6.23 -3.32
CA GLY A 502 -10.82 5.61 -4.54
C GLY A 502 -9.61 4.72 -4.27
N ARG A 503 -9.12 4.07 -5.33
CA ARG A 503 -8.00 3.12 -5.23
C ARG A 503 -6.61 3.74 -5.46
N SER A 504 -6.50 5.07 -5.58
CA SER A 504 -5.22 5.73 -5.92
C SER A 504 -4.98 7.06 -5.18
N VAL A 505 -5.57 8.17 -5.64
CA VAL A 505 -5.05 9.51 -5.29
C VAL A 505 -5.30 9.97 -3.85
N ALA A 506 -6.37 9.51 -3.21
CA ALA A 506 -6.64 9.83 -1.80
C ALA A 506 -5.55 9.30 -0.86
N SER A 507 -5.12 8.05 -1.05
CA SER A 507 -4.03 7.46 -0.25
C SER A 507 -2.68 8.08 -0.56
N ALA A 508 -2.44 8.48 -1.81
CA ALA A 508 -1.23 9.18 -2.18
C ALA A 508 -1.12 10.55 -1.49
N ALA A 509 -2.18 11.36 -1.52
CA ALA A 509 -2.21 12.65 -0.82
C ALA A 509 -2.04 12.49 0.70
N TYR A 510 -2.70 11.48 1.29
CA TYR A 510 -2.52 11.14 2.70
C TYR A 510 -1.04 10.83 3.02
N ASP A 511 -0.37 10.06 2.18
CA ASP A 511 1.04 9.69 2.38
C ASP A 511 2.01 10.86 2.14
N GLN A 512 1.74 11.74 1.17
CA GLN A 512 2.54 12.95 0.94
C GLN A 512 2.60 13.86 2.18
N ILE A 513 1.46 14.02 2.88
CA ILE A 513 1.40 14.76 4.16
C ILE A 513 2.25 14.07 5.23
N ASN A 514 2.17 12.74 5.34
CA ASN A 514 2.95 11.98 6.32
C ASN A 514 4.46 12.00 6.02
N LEU A 515 4.87 11.99 4.75
CA LEU A 515 6.28 12.15 4.34
C LEU A 515 6.84 13.50 4.77
N LEU A 516 6.11 14.60 4.53
CA LEU A 516 6.51 15.94 4.99
C LEU A 516 6.57 16.00 6.52
N ALA A 517 5.60 15.42 7.20
CA ALA A 517 5.58 15.35 8.66
C ALA A 517 6.82 14.61 9.21
N LEU A 518 7.24 13.50 8.58
CA LEU A 518 8.44 12.77 8.94
C LEU A 518 9.70 13.62 8.75
N ALA A 519 9.85 14.27 7.58
CA ALA A 519 10.99 15.16 7.32
C ALA A 519 11.07 16.28 8.37
N TRP A 520 9.96 16.96 8.65
CA TRP A 520 9.92 18.03 9.63
C TRP A 520 10.11 17.56 11.08
N SER A 521 9.72 16.33 11.41
CA SER A 521 9.89 15.78 12.76
C SER A 521 11.35 15.65 13.18
N ALA A 522 12.28 15.54 12.21
CA ALA A 522 13.69 15.36 12.48
C ALA A 522 14.37 16.63 13.05
N HIS A 523 13.95 17.82 12.62
CA HIS A 523 14.64 19.08 12.96
C HIS A 523 13.73 20.29 13.19
N GLY A 524 12.46 20.23 12.79
CA GLY A 524 11.46 21.28 13.00
C GLY A 524 11.70 22.60 12.27
N ARG A 525 12.46 22.59 11.16
CA ARG A 525 12.83 23.78 10.36
C ARG A 525 12.21 23.70 8.95
N PRO A 526 10.91 24.00 8.80
CA PRO A 526 10.19 23.71 7.56
C PRO A 526 10.62 24.62 6.39
N HIS A 527 11.15 25.81 6.69
CA HIS A 527 11.69 26.75 5.69
C HIS A 527 13.16 26.48 5.30
N ASP A 528 13.80 25.48 5.90
CA ASP A 528 15.12 25.03 5.46
C ASP A 528 14.95 24.04 4.30
N PHE A 529 14.61 24.57 3.12
CA PHE A 529 14.18 23.77 1.97
C PHE A 529 15.25 22.77 1.50
N GLY A 530 16.53 23.11 1.63
CA GLY A 530 17.63 22.19 1.33
C GLY A 530 17.68 21.02 2.31
N LEU A 531 17.48 21.29 3.61
CA LEU A 531 17.41 20.27 4.64
C LEU A 531 16.19 19.36 4.47
N VAL A 532 15.01 19.93 4.23
CA VAL A 532 13.77 19.16 4.00
C VAL A 532 13.91 18.28 2.76
N ALA A 533 14.45 18.81 1.65
CA ALA A 533 14.68 18.03 0.43
C ALA A 533 15.71 16.91 0.65
N ARG A 534 16.75 17.13 1.46
CA ARG A 534 17.69 16.08 1.83
C ARG A 534 16.99 14.97 2.61
N ASP A 535 16.20 15.34 3.62
CA ASP A 535 15.54 14.37 4.48
C ASP A 535 14.50 13.56 3.69
N LEU A 536 13.72 14.19 2.80
CA LEU A 536 12.79 13.52 1.88
C LEU A 536 13.46 12.46 1.00
N ARG A 537 14.69 12.70 0.52
CA ARG A 537 15.45 11.67 -0.24
C ARG A 537 15.77 10.47 0.64
N THR A 538 16.25 10.72 1.86
CA THR A 538 16.76 9.66 2.75
C THR A 538 15.68 8.84 3.47
N ILE A 539 14.44 9.32 3.49
CA ILE A 539 13.34 8.61 4.15
C ILE A 539 12.93 7.42 3.29
N VAL A 540 13.03 6.23 3.88
CA VAL A 540 12.29 5.04 3.42
C VAL A 540 11.00 4.95 4.24
N TYR A 541 9.86 5.13 3.59
CA TYR A 541 8.56 5.18 4.24
C TYR A 541 7.59 4.19 3.60
N ARG A 542 7.00 3.29 4.40
CA ARG A 542 5.90 2.43 3.95
C ARG A 542 4.57 3.11 4.31
N GLY A 543 3.90 3.67 3.32
CA GLY A 543 2.63 4.38 3.50
C GLY A 543 1.38 3.49 3.37
N VAL A 544 0.28 4.08 2.96
CA VAL A 544 -0.95 3.40 2.52
C VAL A 544 -0.84 2.97 1.05
N ASN A 545 -0.08 3.73 0.27
CA ASN A 545 0.03 3.64 -1.19
C ASN A 545 1.29 2.90 -1.69
N GLY A 546 2.06 2.31 -0.79
CA GLY A 546 3.26 1.54 -1.10
C GLY A 546 4.48 1.98 -0.29
N ALA A 547 5.65 1.50 -0.69
CA ALA A 547 6.92 1.98 -0.16
C ALA A 547 7.41 3.17 -0.96
N TYR A 548 7.96 4.17 -0.26
CA TYR A 548 8.58 5.37 -0.80
C TYR A 548 10.07 5.30 -0.51
N ASP A 549 10.86 5.29 -1.57
CA ASP A 549 12.31 5.52 -1.59
C ASP A 549 12.55 6.55 -2.70
N LEU A 550 12.95 7.76 -2.31
CA LEU A 550 13.13 8.90 -3.22
C LEU A 550 14.60 9.24 -3.46
N ASP A 551 15.55 8.45 -2.92
CA ASP A 551 16.99 8.66 -3.08
C ASP A 551 17.50 8.11 -4.43
N ARG A 552 16.85 8.54 -5.51
CA ARG A 552 17.16 8.12 -6.89
C ARG A 552 17.33 9.35 -7.77
N GLY A 553 18.04 9.19 -8.88
CA GLY A 553 18.42 10.31 -9.76
C GLY A 553 17.26 11.20 -10.22
N GLY A 554 16.05 10.65 -10.37
CA GLY A 554 14.85 11.43 -10.74
C GLY A 554 13.96 11.88 -9.58
N GLN A 555 14.33 11.58 -8.33
CA GLN A 555 13.51 11.83 -7.12
C GLN A 555 12.07 11.30 -7.26
N THR A 556 11.95 10.10 -7.84
CA THR A 556 10.69 9.40 -8.05
C THR A 556 10.64 8.15 -7.17
N SER A 557 9.43 7.72 -6.79
CA SER A 557 9.27 6.35 -6.27
C SER A 557 9.59 5.34 -7.38
N VAL A 558 10.18 4.20 -7.03
CA VAL A 558 10.48 3.12 -8.00
C VAL A 558 9.34 2.11 -8.07
N ALA A 559 9.09 1.56 -9.25
CA ALA A 559 8.04 0.56 -9.45
C ALA A 559 8.52 -0.86 -9.06
N PHE A 560 7.78 -1.50 -8.16
CA PHE A 560 7.86 -2.93 -7.90
C PHE A 560 6.88 -3.70 -8.81
N PRO A 561 7.25 -4.82 -9.43
CA PRO A 561 8.56 -5.48 -9.41
C PRO A 561 9.49 -5.06 -10.57
N ASP A 562 9.05 -4.13 -11.43
CA ASP A 562 9.62 -3.90 -12.75
C ASP A 562 10.95 -3.11 -12.74
N GLU A 563 11.15 -2.25 -11.75
CA GLU A 563 12.39 -1.49 -11.54
C GLU A 563 13.19 -2.01 -10.34
N ILE A 564 12.50 -2.53 -9.32
CA ILE A 564 13.11 -3.11 -8.14
C ILE A 564 12.38 -4.39 -7.71
N PRO A 565 13.09 -5.50 -7.41
CA PRO A 565 12.45 -6.74 -6.95
C PRO A 565 12.09 -6.71 -5.46
N ASP A 566 12.54 -5.70 -4.70
CA ASP A 566 12.28 -5.57 -3.27
C ASP A 566 11.01 -4.73 -3.03
N PRO A 567 9.90 -5.33 -2.57
CA PRO A 567 8.66 -4.62 -2.32
C PRO A 567 8.71 -3.66 -1.12
N SER A 568 9.76 -3.71 -0.29
CA SER A 568 9.95 -2.76 0.82
C SER A 568 10.54 -1.41 0.40
N LEU A 569 11.00 -1.32 -0.85
CA LEU A 569 11.67 -0.14 -1.41
C LEU A 569 10.93 0.45 -2.62
N GLY A 570 9.90 -0.22 -3.15
CA GLY A 570 9.16 0.25 -4.33
C GLY A 570 7.65 0.22 -4.16
N GLN A 571 6.98 1.06 -4.93
CA GLN A 571 5.53 1.01 -5.08
C GLN A 571 5.16 -0.06 -6.11
N ALA A 572 4.40 -1.05 -5.67
CA ALA A 572 3.79 -2.04 -6.55
C ALA A 572 2.98 -1.38 -7.66
N HIS A 573 3.29 -1.75 -8.90
CA HIS A 573 2.39 -1.54 -10.03
C HIS A 573 1.22 -2.52 -9.90
N LEU A 574 0.22 -2.12 -9.12
CA LEU A 574 -0.96 -2.92 -8.82
C LEU A 574 -1.80 -3.13 -10.08
N VAL A 575 -2.08 -4.39 -10.38
CA VAL A 575 -3.00 -4.81 -11.44
C VAL A 575 -4.26 -5.33 -10.78
N PHE A 576 -5.40 -4.83 -11.22
CA PHE A 576 -6.72 -5.14 -10.74
C PHE A 576 -7.56 -5.79 -11.82
N GLN A 577 -8.53 -6.58 -11.40
CA GLN A 577 -9.65 -6.95 -12.24
C GLN A 577 -10.95 -6.65 -11.52
N ILE A 578 -11.96 -6.19 -12.25
CA ILE A 578 -13.31 -6.04 -11.73
C ILE A 578 -13.97 -7.43 -11.70
N GLN A 579 -14.26 -7.91 -10.50
CA GLN A 579 -14.85 -9.23 -10.26
C GLN A 579 -16.04 -9.08 -9.30
N GLY A 580 -17.23 -9.50 -9.74
CA GLY A 580 -18.47 -9.31 -8.98
C GLY A 580 -18.74 -7.83 -8.65
N GLY A 581 -18.45 -6.93 -9.61
CA GLY A 581 -18.61 -5.49 -9.42
C GLY A 581 -17.66 -4.84 -8.41
N ARG A 582 -16.53 -5.49 -8.07
CA ARG A 582 -15.53 -4.97 -7.13
C ARG A 582 -14.13 -5.02 -7.72
N HIS A 583 -13.31 -4.01 -7.43
CA HIS A 583 -11.88 -4.06 -7.76
C HIS A 583 -11.19 -5.12 -6.90
N ARG A 584 -10.62 -6.16 -7.53
CA ARG A 584 -9.80 -7.19 -6.91
C ARG A 584 -8.36 -7.04 -7.39
N VAL A 585 -7.39 -6.94 -6.47
CA VAL A 585 -5.97 -6.93 -6.86
C VAL A 585 -5.61 -8.33 -7.34
N ILE A 586 -5.14 -8.47 -8.57
CA ILE A 586 -4.71 -9.75 -9.16
C ILE A 586 -3.18 -9.85 -9.30
N GLY A 587 -2.46 -8.77 -9.02
CA GLY A 587 -1.01 -8.76 -8.97
C GLY A 587 -0.45 -7.39 -8.60
N PRO A 588 0.87 -7.29 -8.36
CA PRO A 588 1.84 -8.39 -8.26
C PRO A 588 1.82 -9.07 -6.88
N THR A 589 2.35 -10.29 -6.78
CA THR A 589 2.67 -10.93 -5.49
C THR A 589 3.71 -10.09 -4.73
N PRO A 590 3.60 -9.91 -3.40
CA PRO A 590 2.68 -10.58 -2.45
C PRO A 590 1.32 -9.88 -2.28
N TYR A 591 1.02 -8.84 -3.07
CA TYR A 591 -0.16 -7.97 -2.88
C TYR A 591 -1.41 -8.46 -3.61
N ALA A 592 -1.32 -9.55 -4.38
CA ALA A 592 -2.46 -10.17 -5.04
C ALA A 592 -3.49 -10.67 -4.00
N GLU A 593 -4.74 -10.24 -4.16
CA GLU A 593 -5.88 -10.70 -3.37
C GLU A 593 -6.64 -11.82 -4.11
N GLY A 594 -6.47 -11.96 -5.42
CA GLY A 594 -7.14 -12.96 -6.23
C GLY A 594 -6.37 -13.30 -7.50
N THR A 595 -6.97 -14.14 -8.33
CA THR A 595 -6.43 -14.54 -9.62
C THR A 595 -7.20 -13.89 -10.76
N PHE A 596 -6.53 -13.73 -11.90
CA PHE A 596 -7.17 -13.33 -13.14
C PHE A 596 -8.27 -14.33 -13.53
N ARG A 597 -9.42 -13.83 -13.95
CA ARG A 597 -10.53 -14.59 -14.53
C ARG A 597 -10.74 -14.13 -15.97
N GLN A 598 -11.12 -15.03 -16.86
CA GLN A 598 -11.46 -14.59 -18.22
C GLN A 598 -12.68 -13.65 -18.18
N PRO A 599 -12.62 -12.49 -18.85
CA PRO A 599 -13.76 -11.59 -18.97
C PRO A 599 -14.96 -12.30 -19.63
N PRO A 600 -16.20 -11.97 -19.23
CA PRO A 600 -17.40 -12.67 -19.70
C PRO A 600 -17.58 -12.57 -21.23
N TRP A 601 -17.16 -11.47 -21.84
CA TRP A 601 -17.27 -11.27 -23.29
C TRP A 601 -16.27 -12.09 -24.12
N MET A 602 -15.25 -12.69 -23.51
CA MET A 602 -14.32 -13.56 -24.24
C MET A 602 -14.93 -14.90 -24.64
N ASN A 603 -16.00 -15.32 -23.94
CA ASN A 603 -16.69 -16.59 -24.18
C ASN A 603 -17.95 -16.45 -25.06
N ALA A 604 -18.30 -15.23 -25.46
CA ALA A 604 -19.56 -14.92 -26.16
C ALA A 604 -19.63 -15.40 -27.63
N GLN A 605 -18.65 -16.17 -28.10
CA GLN A 605 -18.66 -16.84 -29.39
C GLN A 605 -18.16 -18.29 -29.22
N GLN A 606 -19.01 -19.15 -28.67
CA GLN A 606 -19.03 -20.58 -28.99
C GLN A 606 -20.16 -20.84 -29.97
#